data_AF-A0A918FEK7-F1
#
_entry.id   AF-A0A918FEK7-F1
#
_cell.length_a   1.000
_cell.length_b   1.000
_cell.length_c   1.000
_cell.angle_alpha   90.00
_cell.angle_beta   90.00
_cell.angle_gamma   90.00
#
_symmetry.space_group_name_H-M   'P 1'
#
loop_
_entity.id
_entity.type
_entity.pdbx_description
1 polymer ?
#
loop_
_entity_poly.entity_id
_entity_poly.type
_entity_poly.pdbx_seq_one_letter_code
_entity_poly.pdbx_strand_id
1 'polypeptide(L)'
;MSLAASPIRYPDVASRPLMTRRGWWLVVLNFLIPGSPQVLAGSRRLGRFGLGATLVLWLLLVAALVCWFVWPTVVFSAVSMAWSLWILAAVLVFYAVLWVVLTFDTLRIVRLVKTAPSARGWIAGLTTVLMIALSGGASYGAYLAFTASGFLNSVFIAGPTEPPDENGRYNILLLGGDSGPDREGMRPDSMSVVSIDADTGHAVMIGLPRDLEDVPFPDDSPLAQVYPEGYGAIDGCEVDVCMLNSIYTEVELKSPEMYPDAVARGSEPGIEGMRDAAEGVTGLDIQYYVLIDMQGFEQLINALGGVDINVETRIPIGGDEDNDGVDGWIEPGQQHLDGYHALWYGRARYGVAGGDYERMARQRVLQEAILHQFTPGNVLAKFQDVASAGADTVKTDIPQSMLGYFANLAMKTKELPIGQVELVPDNGVDPTDPDFEYIRSLIAQALVPPSPDPSEQPAG
;
A
#
# COMPACT_ATOMS: atom_id res chain seq x y z
N MET A 1 37.07 -12.08 55.43
CA MET A 1 36.28 -11.10 54.65
C MET A 1 34.89 -11.69 54.44
N SER A 2 33.89 -11.22 55.20
CA SER A 2 32.51 -11.64 54.97
C SER A 2 32.08 -11.13 53.60
N LEU A 3 31.51 -12.01 52.78
CA LEU A 3 30.74 -11.59 51.62
C LEU A 3 29.63 -10.70 52.15
N ALA A 4 29.77 -9.38 52.00
CA ALA A 4 28.70 -8.44 52.27
C ALA A 4 27.45 -8.96 51.55
N ALA A 5 26.46 -9.46 52.30
CA ALA A 5 25.30 -10.10 51.74
C ALA A 5 24.57 -9.05 50.89
N SER A 6 24.65 -9.19 49.56
CA SER A 6 23.99 -8.25 48.65
C SER A 6 22.50 -8.22 49.00
N PRO A 7 21.96 -7.06 49.43
CA PRO A 7 20.58 -6.96 49.92
C PRO A 7 19.53 -7.30 48.85
N ILE A 8 19.94 -7.38 47.58
CA ILE A 8 19.10 -7.81 46.46
C ILE A 8 19.00 -9.34 46.39
N ARG A 9 20.10 -10.07 46.59
CA ARG A 9 20.14 -11.54 46.45
C ARG A 9 19.78 -12.27 47.73
N TYR A 10 20.25 -11.74 48.86
CA TYR A 10 20.04 -12.30 50.19
C TYR A 10 19.44 -11.22 51.09
N PRO A 11 18.17 -10.81 50.86
CA PRO A 11 17.53 -9.77 51.66
C PRO A 11 17.25 -10.26 53.08
N ASP A 12 17.27 -9.34 54.04
CA ASP A 12 16.61 -9.55 55.33
C ASP A 12 15.08 -9.61 55.10
N VAL A 13 14.54 -10.81 55.20
CA VAL A 13 13.13 -11.10 54.96
C VAL A 13 12.20 -10.65 56.09
N ALA A 14 12.74 -10.27 57.26
CA ALA A 14 11.96 -9.73 58.36
C ALA A 14 11.62 -8.25 58.14
N SER A 15 12.49 -7.52 57.44
CA SER A 15 12.30 -6.10 57.15
C SER A 15 11.34 -5.89 55.97
N ARG A 16 10.06 -5.63 56.28
CA ARG A 16 9.05 -5.28 55.25
C ARG A 16 9.45 -4.06 54.41
N PRO A 17 10.00 -2.96 54.95
CA PRO A 17 10.44 -1.81 54.14
C PRO A 17 11.52 -2.18 53.12
N LEU A 18 12.49 -3.01 53.51
CA LEU A 18 13.55 -3.49 52.63
C LEU A 18 12.98 -4.39 51.52
N MET A 19 12.10 -5.32 51.88
CA MET A 19 11.43 -6.19 50.92
C MET A 19 10.56 -5.42 49.92
N THR A 20 9.90 -4.35 50.36
CA THR A 20 9.13 -3.45 49.47
C THR A 20 10.04 -2.71 48.49
N ARG A 21 11.14 -2.09 48.95
CA ARG A 21 12.10 -1.41 48.06
C ARG A 21 12.72 -2.36 47.06
N ARG A 22 13.12 -3.56 47.51
CA ARG A 22 13.62 -4.63 46.66
C ARG A 22 12.57 -5.04 45.61
N GLY A 23 11.31 -5.18 46.02
CA GLY A 23 10.21 -5.52 45.12
C GLY A 23 10.09 -4.52 43.97
N TRP A 24 10.05 -3.23 44.28
CA TRP A 24 10.01 -2.18 43.26
C TRP A 24 11.22 -2.21 42.32
N TRP A 25 12.43 -2.33 42.86
CA TRP A 25 13.64 -2.42 42.03
C TRP A 25 13.62 -3.62 41.08
N LEU A 26 13.18 -4.80 41.54
CA LEU A 26 13.10 -5.98 40.69
C LEU A 26 12.06 -5.83 39.58
N VAL A 27 10.93 -5.16 39.84
CA VAL A 27 9.91 -4.88 38.82
C VAL A 27 10.44 -3.88 37.78
N VAL A 28 11.06 -2.78 38.22
CA VAL A 28 11.65 -1.78 37.32
C VAL A 28 12.76 -2.41 36.47
N LEU A 29 13.63 -3.21 37.08
CA LEU A 29 14.69 -3.92 36.37
C LEU A 29 14.16 -4.95 35.38
N ASN A 30 13.08 -5.66 35.70
CA ASN A 30 12.43 -6.58 34.75
C ASN A 30 11.89 -5.86 33.53
N PHE A 31 11.37 -4.65 33.71
CA PHE A 31 10.80 -3.85 32.63
C PHE A 31 11.89 -3.23 31.74
N LEU A 32 12.90 -2.61 32.34
CA LEU A 32 13.97 -1.96 31.59
C LEU A 32 14.92 -2.97 30.96
N ILE A 33 15.29 -4.03 31.71
CA ILE A 33 16.27 -5.03 31.29
C ILE A 33 15.79 -6.42 31.71
N PRO A 34 14.83 -7.02 30.97
CA PRO A 34 14.32 -8.37 31.24
C PRO A 34 15.44 -9.40 31.45
N GLY A 35 15.28 -10.28 32.43
CA GLY A 35 16.29 -11.27 32.82
C GLY A 35 17.29 -10.76 33.88
N SER A 36 17.44 -9.44 34.05
CA SER A 36 18.30 -8.89 35.10
C SER A 36 17.85 -9.23 36.53
N PRO A 37 16.54 -9.29 36.89
CA PRO A 37 16.11 -9.73 38.22
C PRO A 37 16.54 -11.17 38.54
N GLN A 38 16.50 -12.05 37.55
CA GLN A 38 16.88 -13.46 37.67
C GLN A 38 18.38 -13.63 37.87
N VAL A 39 19.20 -12.82 37.18
CA VAL A 39 20.65 -12.80 37.41
C VAL A 39 20.99 -12.32 38.83
N LEU A 40 20.32 -11.26 39.28
CA LEU A 40 20.61 -10.60 40.55
C LEU A 40 20.08 -11.38 41.77
N ALA A 41 18.89 -11.96 41.66
CA ALA A 41 18.13 -12.47 42.80
C ALA A 41 17.49 -13.84 42.60
N GLY A 42 17.57 -14.42 41.40
CA GLY A 42 16.92 -15.68 41.02
C GLY A 42 17.86 -16.73 40.43
N SER A 43 17.37 -17.44 39.40
CA SER A 43 18.15 -18.46 38.72
C SER A 43 19.10 -17.86 37.68
N ARG A 44 20.41 -18.15 37.82
CA ARG A 44 21.43 -17.61 36.92
C ARG A 44 21.30 -18.11 35.48
N ARG A 45 20.74 -19.31 35.27
CA ARG A 45 20.55 -19.88 33.93
C ARG A 45 19.48 -19.11 33.16
N LEU A 46 18.28 -18.99 33.74
CA LEU A 46 17.18 -18.22 33.14
C LEU A 46 17.56 -16.74 33.00
N GLY A 47 18.22 -16.16 34.00
CA GLY A 47 18.64 -14.76 33.94
C GLY A 47 19.67 -14.47 32.85
N ARG A 48 20.66 -15.33 32.65
CA ARG A 48 21.62 -15.17 31.54
C ARG A 48 20.95 -15.30 30.17
N PHE A 49 20.02 -16.23 30.04
CA PHE A 49 19.23 -16.39 28.81
C PHE A 49 18.39 -15.14 28.53
N GLY A 50 17.59 -14.67 29.52
CA GLY A 50 16.74 -13.49 29.36
C GLY A 50 17.52 -12.18 29.12
N LEU A 51 18.64 -11.99 29.84
CA LEU A 51 19.53 -10.86 29.63
C LEU A 51 20.18 -10.91 28.24
N GLY A 52 20.65 -12.10 27.84
CA GLY A 52 21.22 -12.31 26.51
C GLY A 52 20.23 -11.99 25.40
N ALA A 53 19.00 -12.50 25.51
CA ALA A 53 17.93 -12.19 24.56
C ALA A 53 17.60 -10.68 24.53
N THR A 54 17.58 -10.01 25.67
CA THR A 54 17.34 -8.55 25.72
C THR A 54 18.44 -7.77 25.01
N LEU A 55 19.72 -8.14 25.20
CA LEU A 55 20.83 -7.53 24.50
C LEU A 55 20.78 -7.78 22.99
N VAL A 56 20.37 -8.99 22.57
CA VAL A 56 20.13 -9.30 21.16
C VAL A 56 19.00 -8.44 20.59
N LEU A 57 17.88 -8.29 21.31
CA LEU A 57 16.78 -7.42 20.88
C LEU A 57 17.26 -5.98 20.67
N TRP A 58 18.01 -5.43 21.62
CA TRP A 58 18.55 -4.08 21.51
C TRP A 58 19.52 -3.93 20.35
N LEU A 59 20.40 -4.92 20.15
CA LEU A 59 21.30 -4.94 18.99
C LEU A 59 20.50 -4.92 17.68
N LEU A 60 19.45 -5.74 17.57
CA LEU A 60 18.59 -5.79 16.39
C LEU A 60 17.85 -4.47 16.17
N LEU A 61 17.32 -3.84 17.22
CA LEU A 61 16.64 -2.54 17.13
C LEU A 61 17.60 -1.42 16.70
N VAL A 62 18.81 -1.39 17.24
CA VAL A 62 19.84 -0.42 16.85
C VAL A 62 20.28 -0.67 15.41
N ALA A 63 20.49 -1.93 15.00
CA ALA A 63 20.83 -2.27 13.64
C ALA A 63 19.71 -1.87 12.65
N ALA A 64 18.45 -2.15 12.99
CA ALA A 64 17.30 -1.75 12.18
C ALA A 64 17.20 -0.22 12.06
N LEU A 65 17.43 0.51 13.16
CA LEU A 65 17.43 1.98 13.15
C LEU A 65 18.56 2.54 12.27
N VAL A 66 19.77 1.99 12.37
CA VAL A 66 20.90 2.39 11.51
C VAL A 66 20.58 2.07 10.05
N CYS A 67 20.08 0.88 9.74
CA CYS A 67 19.68 0.52 8.39
C CYS A 67 18.58 1.43 7.84
N TRP A 68 17.62 1.86 8.65
CA TRP A 68 16.56 2.78 8.22
C TRP A 68 17.12 4.12 7.71
N PHE A 69 18.14 4.68 8.38
CA PHE A 69 18.74 5.95 7.97
C PHE A 69 19.79 5.82 6.87
N VAL A 70 20.51 4.70 6.81
CA VAL A 70 21.61 4.51 5.84
C VAL A 70 21.12 3.88 4.53
N TRP A 71 20.20 2.91 4.62
CA TRP A 71 19.68 2.13 3.49
C TRP A 71 18.17 1.91 3.64
N PRO A 72 17.34 2.96 3.53
CA PRO A 72 15.90 2.85 3.69
C PRO A 72 15.27 1.84 2.73
N THR A 73 15.79 1.74 1.49
CA THR A 73 15.35 0.76 0.49
C THR A 73 15.48 -0.68 0.98
N VAL A 74 16.58 -1.04 1.63
CA VAL A 74 16.77 -2.39 2.21
C VAL A 74 15.74 -2.67 3.29
N VAL A 75 15.38 -1.66 4.10
CA VAL A 75 14.35 -1.82 5.12
C VAL A 75 12.97 -1.98 4.49
N PHE A 76 12.62 -1.15 3.49
CA PHE A 76 11.36 -1.29 2.75
C PHE A 76 11.26 -2.66 2.09
N SER A 77 12.28 -3.10 1.36
CA SER A 77 12.31 -4.46 0.79
C SER A 77 12.18 -5.54 1.85
N ALA A 78 12.79 -5.37 3.03
CA ALA A 78 12.68 -6.33 4.11
C ALA A 78 11.29 -6.37 4.76
N VAL A 79 10.54 -5.26 4.81
CA VAL A 79 9.17 -5.27 5.37
C VAL A 79 8.10 -5.58 4.32
N SER A 80 8.42 -5.46 3.04
CA SER A 80 7.52 -5.78 1.91
C SER A 80 7.63 -7.22 1.43
N MET A 81 8.33 -8.09 2.15
CA MET A 81 8.46 -9.51 1.85
C MET A 81 7.63 -10.35 2.82
N ALA A 82 6.80 -11.25 2.31
CA ALA A 82 5.95 -12.08 3.16
C ALA A 82 6.76 -12.94 4.16
N TRP A 83 7.84 -13.57 3.71
CA TRP A 83 8.64 -14.47 4.54
C TRP A 83 9.37 -13.76 5.69
N SER A 84 9.81 -12.52 5.49
CA SER A 84 10.50 -11.75 6.53
C SER A 84 9.54 -11.27 7.61
N LEU A 85 8.30 -10.95 7.24
CA LEU A 85 7.22 -10.64 8.18
C LEU A 85 6.84 -11.85 9.03
N TRP A 86 6.88 -13.06 8.48
CA TRP A 86 6.74 -14.30 9.26
C TRP A 86 7.86 -14.49 10.28
N ILE A 87 9.11 -14.21 9.90
CA ILE A 87 10.25 -14.25 10.82
C ILE A 87 10.06 -13.20 11.92
N LEU A 88 9.67 -11.98 11.56
CA LEU A 88 9.37 -10.91 12.51
C LEU A 88 8.27 -11.33 13.49
N ALA A 89 7.17 -11.90 13.00
CA ALA A 89 6.09 -12.41 13.84
C ALA A 89 6.58 -13.49 14.81
N ALA A 90 7.38 -14.45 14.34
CA ALA A 90 7.95 -15.50 15.18
C ALA A 90 8.87 -14.95 16.27
N VAL A 91 9.72 -13.96 15.92
CA VAL A 91 10.60 -13.27 16.88
C VAL A 91 9.77 -12.52 17.92
N LEU A 92 8.73 -11.80 17.52
CA LEU A 92 7.85 -11.06 18.43
C LEU A 92 7.07 -12.00 19.36
N VAL A 93 6.55 -13.13 18.87
CA VAL A 93 5.93 -14.17 19.70
C VAL A 93 6.93 -14.73 20.70
N PHE A 94 8.16 -15.01 20.28
CA PHE A 94 9.23 -15.46 21.18
C PHE A 94 9.46 -14.46 22.31
N TYR A 95 9.58 -13.15 22.02
CA TYR A 95 9.75 -12.13 23.05
C TYR A 95 8.52 -11.95 23.94
N ALA A 96 7.32 -12.04 23.38
CA ALA A 96 6.07 -11.99 24.15
C ALA A 96 6.04 -13.11 25.21
N VAL A 97 6.31 -14.35 24.79
CA VAL A 97 6.38 -15.51 25.70
C VAL A 97 7.51 -15.36 26.71
N LEU A 98 8.70 -14.93 26.26
CA LEU A 98 9.85 -14.72 27.14
C LEU A 98 9.55 -13.68 28.24
N TRP A 99 8.94 -12.55 27.89
CA TRP A 99 8.57 -11.52 28.86
C TRP A 99 7.53 -12.01 29.87
N VAL A 100 6.55 -12.82 29.44
CA VAL A 100 5.60 -13.45 30.37
C VAL A 100 6.34 -14.36 31.36
N VAL A 101 7.21 -15.25 30.86
CA VAL A 101 7.99 -16.18 31.70
C VAL A 101 8.88 -15.43 32.69
N LEU A 102 9.63 -14.43 32.23
CA LEU A 102 10.52 -13.63 33.07
C LEU A 102 9.73 -12.82 34.10
N THR A 103 8.57 -12.30 33.74
CA THR A 103 7.75 -11.50 34.66
C THR A 103 7.11 -12.37 35.76
N PHE A 104 6.62 -13.57 35.43
CA PHE A 104 6.15 -14.51 36.43
C PHE A 104 7.27 -14.96 37.38
N ASP A 105 8.47 -15.23 36.88
CA ASP A 105 9.61 -15.56 37.76
C ASP A 105 10.05 -14.35 38.60
N THR A 106 9.99 -13.13 38.05
CA THR A 106 10.22 -11.89 38.82
C THR A 106 9.23 -11.76 39.96
N LEU A 107 7.93 -11.97 39.74
CA LEU A 107 6.91 -11.96 40.80
C LEU A 107 7.19 -13.00 41.89
N ARG A 108 7.64 -14.21 41.50
CA ARG A 108 8.10 -15.25 42.43
C ARG A 108 9.30 -14.77 43.27
N ILE A 109 10.29 -14.11 42.65
CA ILE A 109 11.50 -13.59 43.33
C ILE A 109 11.18 -12.43 44.27
N VAL A 110 10.20 -11.58 43.93
CA VAL A 110 9.75 -10.45 44.75
C VAL A 110 9.22 -10.92 46.11
N ARG A 111 8.59 -12.11 46.18
CA ARG A 111 7.95 -12.65 47.40
C ARG A 111 6.92 -11.67 47.98
N LEU A 112 5.88 -11.36 47.21
CA LEU A 112 4.85 -10.36 47.52
C LEU A 112 4.29 -10.43 48.96
N VAL A 113 4.09 -11.63 49.51
CA VAL A 113 3.59 -11.79 50.90
C VAL A 113 4.49 -11.11 51.95
N LYS A 114 5.79 -10.97 51.66
CA LYS A 114 6.77 -10.36 52.57
C LYS A 114 6.91 -8.84 52.42
N THR A 115 6.25 -8.21 51.44
CA THR A 115 6.22 -6.75 51.30
C THR A 115 5.15 -6.13 52.22
N ALA A 116 5.21 -4.80 52.40
CA ALA A 116 4.23 -4.06 53.18
C ALA A 116 2.80 -4.25 52.62
N PRO A 117 1.76 -4.46 53.46
CA PRO A 117 0.40 -4.72 52.99
C PRO A 117 -0.14 -3.68 52.00
N SER A 118 0.16 -2.39 52.23
CA SER A 118 -0.21 -1.30 51.33
C SER A 118 0.47 -1.34 49.96
N ALA A 119 1.67 -1.94 49.86
CA ALA A 119 2.45 -2.00 48.61
C ALA A 119 2.18 -3.26 47.78
N ARG A 120 1.58 -4.31 48.36
CA ARG A 120 1.37 -5.61 47.68
C ARG A 120 0.52 -5.47 46.42
N GLY A 121 -0.62 -4.80 46.53
CA GLY A 121 -1.53 -4.57 45.42
C GLY A 121 -0.89 -3.74 44.31
N TRP A 122 -0.15 -2.69 44.68
CA TRP A 122 0.53 -1.82 43.71
C TRP A 122 1.66 -2.51 42.96
N ILE A 123 2.50 -3.29 43.65
CA ILE A 123 3.59 -4.03 43.00
C ILE A 123 3.03 -5.08 42.04
N ALA A 124 2.01 -5.84 42.48
CA ALA A 124 1.36 -6.82 41.61
C ALA A 124 0.66 -6.14 40.43
N GLY A 125 -0.11 -5.07 40.68
CA GLY A 125 -0.81 -4.30 39.67
C GLY A 125 0.13 -3.72 38.62
N LEU A 126 1.20 -3.02 39.03
CA LEU A 126 2.19 -2.49 38.10
C LEU A 126 2.84 -3.61 37.29
N THR A 127 3.23 -4.71 37.93
CA THR A 127 3.88 -5.82 37.22
C THR A 127 2.96 -6.42 36.16
N THR A 128 1.68 -6.60 36.47
CA THR A 128 0.66 -7.06 35.52
C THR A 128 0.48 -6.07 34.37
N VAL A 129 0.37 -4.77 34.66
CA VAL A 129 0.24 -3.73 33.62
C VAL A 129 1.46 -3.71 32.70
N LEU A 130 2.68 -3.76 33.25
CA LEU A 130 3.91 -3.77 32.46
C LEU A 130 4.07 -5.06 31.65
N MET A 131 3.65 -6.20 32.20
CA MET A 131 3.62 -7.48 31.47
C MET A 131 2.68 -7.37 30.28
N ILE A 132 1.43 -6.93 30.50
CA ILE A 132 0.42 -6.77 29.44
C ILE A 132 0.90 -5.77 28.39
N ALA A 133 1.50 -4.65 28.80
CA ALA A 133 2.01 -3.65 27.87
C ALA A 133 3.11 -4.22 26.97
N LEU A 134 4.12 -4.89 27.55
CA LEU A 134 5.24 -5.44 26.77
C LEU A 134 4.82 -6.67 25.95
N SER A 135 4.27 -7.70 26.60
CA SER A 135 3.89 -8.92 25.89
C SER A 135 2.70 -8.71 24.97
N GLY A 136 1.73 -7.87 25.36
CA GLY A 136 0.62 -7.49 24.51
C GLY A 136 1.06 -6.66 23.30
N GLY A 137 2.00 -5.72 23.49
CA GLY A 137 2.60 -4.97 22.39
C GLY A 137 3.33 -5.87 21.40
N ALA A 138 4.16 -6.81 21.88
CA ALA A 138 4.83 -7.79 21.02
C ALA A 138 3.84 -8.74 20.33
N SER A 139 2.83 -9.25 21.04
CA SER A 139 1.78 -10.09 20.45
C SER A 139 0.98 -9.35 19.38
N TYR A 140 0.64 -8.08 19.61
CA TYR A 140 -0.06 -7.27 18.63
C TYR A 140 0.81 -6.95 17.41
N GLY A 141 2.10 -6.67 17.62
CA GLY A 141 3.07 -6.54 16.53
C GLY A 141 3.23 -7.84 15.72
N ALA A 142 3.22 -9.00 16.37
CA ALA A 142 3.26 -10.29 15.68
C ALA A 142 2.00 -10.54 14.85
N TYR A 143 0.83 -10.19 15.40
CA TYR A 143 -0.44 -10.23 14.68
C TYR A 143 -0.42 -9.32 13.44
N LEU A 144 0.05 -8.08 13.58
CA LEU A 144 0.23 -7.14 12.46
C LEU A 144 1.14 -7.72 11.37
N ALA A 145 2.30 -8.25 11.74
CA ALA A 145 3.24 -8.85 10.79
C ALA A 145 2.64 -10.08 10.08
N PHE A 146 1.86 -10.90 10.79
CA PHE A 146 1.17 -12.04 10.20
C PHE A 146 0.09 -11.61 9.20
N THR A 147 -0.78 -10.66 9.58
CA THR A 147 -1.80 -10.10 8.68
C THR A 147 -1.15 -9.47 7.44
N ALA A 148 -0.02 -8.78 7.64
CA ALA A 148 0.76 -8.21 6.54
C ALA A 148 1.33 -9.24 5.59
N SER A 149 1.91 -10.32 6.10
CA SER A 149 2.34 -11.41 5.23
C SER A 149 1.18 -12.06 4.48
N GLY A 150 0.02 -12.21 5.11
CA GLY A 150 -1.17 -12.80 4.49
C GLY A 150 -1.64 -11.96 3.30
N PHE A 151 -1.76 -10.65 3.50
CA PHE A 151 -2.13 -9.71 2.44
C PHE A 151 -1.13 -9.65 1.30
N LEU A 152 0.17 -9.57 1.61
CA LEU A 152 1.19 -9.53 0.55
C LEU A 152 1.13 -10.78 -0.33
N ASN A 153 0.87 -11.95 0.27
CA ASN A 153 0.72 -13.20 -0.47
C ASN A 153 -0.59 -13.33 -1.25
N SER A 154 -1.64 -12.59 -0.88
CA SER A 154 -2.91 -12.63 -1.61
C SER A 154 -2.94 -11.68 -2.80
N VAL A 155 -2.31 -10.50 -2.69
CA VAL A 155 -2.34 -9.48 -3.74
C VAL A 155 -1.14 -9.56 -4.68
N PHE A 156 0.07 -9.74 -4.14
CA PHE A 156 1.30 -9.65 -4.92
C PHE A 156 1.84 -11.05 -5.19
N ILE A 157 1.71 -11.49 -6.43
CA ILE A 157 2.13 -12.80 -6.89
C ILE A 157 3.66 -12.82 -7.05
N ALA A 158 4.27 -14.00 -6.91
CA ALA A 158 5.68 -14.16 -7.24
C ALA A 158 5.84 -14.13 -8.78
N GLY A 159 6.45 -13.07 -9.30
CA GLY A 159 6.67 -12.88 -10.73
C GLY A 159 8.12 -12.46 -11.03
N PRO A 160 8.52 -12.49 -12.31
CA PRO A 160 9.79 -11.90 -12.73
C PRO A 160 9.79 -10.39 -12.44
N THR A 161 10.97 -9.87 -12.11
CA THR A 161 11.17 -8.42 -12.05
C THR A 161 11.47 -7.92 -13.45
N GLU A 162 10.75 -6.90 -13.90
CA GLU A 162 10.99 -6.27 -15.17
C GLU A 162 11.85 -5.01 -14.96
N PRO A 163 12.87 -4.78 -15.82
CA PRO A 163 13.60 -3.52 -15.80
C PRO A 163 12.69 -2.35 -16.23
N PRO A 164 13.08 -1.09 -15.97
CA PRO A 164 12.42 0.02 -16.62
C PRO A 164 12.57 -0.07 -18.14
N ASP A 165 11.69 0.63 -18.87
CA ASP A 165 11.71 0.71 -20.32
C ASP A 165 13.01 1.32 -20.87
N GLU A 166 13.13 1.39 -22.20
CA GLU A 166 14.32 1.95 -22.87
C GLU A 166 14.61 3.41 -22.52
N ASN A 167 13.62 4.14 -22.01
CA ASN A 167 13.73 5.53 -21.57
C ASN A 167 13.98 5.64 -20.05
N GLY A 168 14.15 4.53 -19.34
CA GLY A 168 14.41 4.50 -17.90
C GLY A 168 13.15 4.76 -17.06
N ARG A 169 11.95 4.45 -17.59
CA ARG A 169 10.67 4.67 -16.90
C ARG A 169 9.95 3.35 -16.63
N TYR A 170 9.18 3.32 -15.56
CA TYR A 170 8.18 2.27 -15.32
C TYR A 170 6.82 2.81 -15.73
N ASN A 171 6.14 2.09 -16.62
CA ASN A 171 4.80 2.43 -17.06
C ASN A 171 3.81 1.42 -16.46
N ILE A 172 2.90 1.92 -15.63
CA ILE A 172 1.92 1.12 -14.89
C ILE A 172 0.53 1.45 -15.39
N LEU A 173 -0.18 0.45 -15.93
CA LEU A 173 -1.57 0.58 -16.34
C LEU A 173 -2.50 0.52 -15.12
N LEU A 174 -3.28 1.57 -14.89
CA LEU A 174 -4.30 1.63 -13.87
C LEU A 174 -5.68 1.41 -14.49
N LEU A 175 -6.39 0.41 -13.98
CA LEU A 175 -7.74 0.06 -14.42
C LEU A 175 -8.72 0.19 -13.23
N GLY A 176 -9.79 0.94 -13.42
CA GLY A 176 -10.92 1.02 -12.51
C GLY A 176 -12.17 0.47 -13.17
N GLY A 177 -12.71 -0.62 -12.63
CA GLY A 177 -13.87 -1.32 -13.18
C GLY A 177 -14.79 -1.84 -12.09
N ASP A 178 -16.02 -2.21 -12.48
CA ASP A 178 -16.97 -2.93 -11.62
C ASP A 178 -16.83 -4.43 -11.93
N SER A 179 -15.87 -5.07 -11.26
CA SER A 179 -15.48 -6.48 -11.48
C SER A 179 -15.92 -7.40 -10.34
N GLY A 180 -16.99 -7.03 -9.61
CA GLY A 180 -17.47 -7.82 -8.48
C GLY A 180 -17.66 -9.30 -8.81
N PRO A 181 -17.46 -10.22 -7.85
CA PRO A 181 -17.42 -11.68 -8.09
C PRO A 181 -18.69 -12.29 -8.70
N ASP A 182 -19.78 -11.52 -8.74
CA ASP A 182 -21.07 -11.90 -9.33
C ASP A 182 -21.26 -11.40 -10.79
N ARG A 183 -20.22 -10.81 -11.41
CA ARG A 183 -20.30 -10.28 -12.80
C ARG A 183 -19.31 -10.94 -13.75
N GLU A 184 -19.84 -11.45 -14.86
CA GLU A 184 -19.06 -11.80 -16.05
C GLU A 184 -19.03 -10.58 -17.00
N GLY A 185 -17.85 -10.19 -17.48
CA GLY A 185 -17.68 -9.08 -18.44
C GLY A 185 -17.61 -7.70 -17.81
N MET A 186 -16.52 -7.42 -17.09
CA MET A 186 -16.22 -6.07 -16.61
C MET A 186 -15.83 -5.15 -17.79
N ARG A 187 -16.16 -3.86 -17.66
CA ARG A 187 -15.63 -2.78 -18.51
C ARG A 187 -14.90 -1.77 -17.63
N PRO A 188 -13.60 -1.50 -17.86
CA PRO A 188 -12.90 -0.47 -17.12
C PRO A 188 -13.39 0.91 -17.60
N ASP A 189 -14.00 1.67 -16.68
CA ASP A 189 -14.52 3.02 -16.95
C ASP A 189 -13.55 4.13 -16.50
N SER A 190 -12.45 3.74 -15.84
CA SER A 190 -11.32 4.58 -15.49
C SER A 190 -10.04 3.87 -15.96
N MET A 191 -9.30 4.51 -16.85
CA MET A 191 -8.09 3.93 -17.42
C MET A 191 -7.02 5.02 -17.49
N SER A 192 -5.86 4.73 -16.94
CA SER A 192 -4.71 5.63 -17.05
C SER A 192 -3.40 4.86 -17.08
N VAL A 193 -2.38 5.43 -17.71
CA VAL A 193 -1.00 4.94 -17.61
C VAL A 193 -0.23 5.92 -16.73
N VAL A 194 0.37 5.41 -15.66
CA VAL A 194 1.31 6.19 -14.85
C VAL A 194 2.72 5.83 -15.28
N SER A 195 3.39 6.77 -15.93
CA SER A 195 4.80 6.63 -16.29
C SER A 195 5.66 7.30 -15.23
N ILE A 196 6.58 6.57 -14.61
CA ILE A 196 7.44 7.06 -13.52
C ILE A 196 8.91 6.89 -13.89
N ASP A 197 9.67 7.98 -13.86
CA ASP A 197 11.12 7.95 -14.08
C ASP A 197 11.81 7.21 -12.92
N ALA A 198 12.55 6.14 -13.24
CA ALA A 198 13.11 5.20 -12.26
C ALA A 198 14.14 5.83 -11.31
N ASP A 199 14.79 6.93 -11.73
CA ASP A 199 15.86 7.59 -10.99
C ASP A 199 15.33 8.75 -10.15
N THR A 200 14.57 9.65 -10.77
CA THR A 200 14.06 10.90 -10.19
C THR A 200 12.74 10.72 -9.45
N GLY A 201 11.90 9.77 -9.87
CA GLY A 201 10.53 9.63 -9.40
C GLY A 201 9.53 10.59 -10.04
N HIS A 202 9.93 11.39 -11.04
CA HIS A 202 9.00 12.26 -11.76
C HIS A 202 7.95 11.42 -12.50
N ALA A 203 6.68 11.62 -12.17
CA ALA A 203 5.57 10.87 -12.73
C ALA A 203 4.76 11.70 -13.70
N VAL A 204 4.27 11.06 -14.76
CA VAL A 204 3.27 11.60 -15.68
C VAL A 204 2.11 10.63 -15.70
N MET A 205 0.90 11.15 -15.45
CA MET A 205 -0.34 10.40 -15.53
C MET A 205 -1.00 10.69 -16.88
N ILE A 206 -1.24 9.64 -17.65
CA ILE A 206 -1.83 9.69 -18.98
C ILE A 206 -3.24 9.11 -18.88
N GLY A 207 -4.27 9.95 -18.99
CA GLY A 207 -5.66 9.51 -18.93
C GLY A 207 -6.15 9.00 -20.28
N LEU A 208 -6.73 7.79 -20.29
CA LEU A 208 -7.25 7.14 -21.50
C LEU A 208 -8.79 7.22 -21.50
N PRO A 209 -9.43 7.88 -22.48
CA PRO A 209 -10.87 8.01 -22.55
C PRO A 209 -11.51 6.67 -22.91
N ARG A 210 -12.61 6.33 -22.24
CA ARG A 210 -13.25 5.02 -22.41
C ARG A 210 -13.87 4.79 -23.77
N ASP A 211 -14.19 5.88 -24.46
CA ASP A 211 -14.84 6.00 -25.76
C ASP A 211 -13.85 6.15 -26.92
N LEU A 212 -12.54 5.96 -26.69
CA LEU A 212 -11.54 5.95 -27.77
C LEU A 212 -11.86 4.82 -28.77
N GLU A 213 -12.01 5.18 -30.04
CA GLU A 213 -12.27 4.28 -31.17
C GLU A 213 -10.98 3.96 -31.94
N ASP A 214 -11.03 3.00 -32.86
CA ASP A 214 -9.93 2.61 -33.75
C ASP A 214 -8.60 2.32 -33.05
N VAL A 215 -8.67 1.81 -31.81
CA VAL A 215 -7.51 1.61 -30.93
C VAL A 215 -6.48 0.69 -31.60
N PRO A 216 -5.24 1.15 -31.82
CA PRO A 216 -4.19 0.33 -32.43
C PRO A 216 -3.58 -0.60 -31.38
N PHE A 217 -2.87 -1.62 -31.85
CA PHE A 217 -2.14 -2.55 -31.01
C PHE A 217 -0.69 -2.70 -31.50
N PRO A 218 0.26 -3.09 -30.63
CA PRO A 218 1.62 -3.45 -31.03
C PRO A 218 1.63 -4.54 -32.11
N ASP A 219 2.55 -4.48 -33.07
CA ASP A 219 2.62 -5.41 -34.22
C ASP A 219 2.76 -6.89 -33.80
N ASP A 220 3.32 -7.15 -32.62
CA ASP A 220 3.54 -8.47 -32.05
C ASP A 220 2.39 -8.97 -31.15
N SER A 221 1.41 -8.11 -30.87
CA SER A 221 0.20 -8.49 -30.12
C SER A 221 -0.68 -9.50 -30.89
N PRO A 222 -1.36 -10.42 -30.19
CA PRO A 222 -2.42 -11.23 -30.80
C PRO A 222 -3.55 -10.37 -31.39
N LEU A 223 -3.86 -9.25 -30.74
CA LEU A 223 -4.93 -8.34 -31.17
C LEU A 223 -4.63 -7.64 -32.51
N ALA A 224 -3.38 -7.29 -32.80
CA ALA A 224 -3.01 -6.72 -34.11
C ALA A 224 -3.28 -7.69 -35.28
N GLN A 225 -3.28 -9.01 -35.04
CA GLN A 225 -3.60 -10.00 -36.07
C GLN A 225 -5.10 -10.05 -36.40
N VAL A 226 -5.94 -9.74 -35.41
CA VAL A 226 -7.41 -9.70 -35.55
C VAL A 226 -7.87 -8.32 -36.02
N TYR A 227 -7.23 -7.27 -35.51
CA TYR A 227 -7.57 -5.86 -35.71
C TYR A 227 -6.40 -5.06 -36.30
N PRO A 228 -5.97 -5.35 -37.54
CA PRO A 228 -4.76 -4.75 -38.14
C PRO A 228 -4.88 -3.25 -38.44
N GLU A 229 -6.09 -2.71 -38.56
CA GLU A 229 -6.35 -1.27 -38.75
C GLU A 229 -6.87 -0.60 -37.47
N GLY A 230 -6.82 -1.29 -36.33
CA GLY A 230 -7.37 -0.83 -35.06
C GLY A 230 -8.68 -1.52 -34.68
N TYR A 231 -8.97 -1.51 -33.38
CA TYR A 231 -10.14 -2.16 -32.80
C TYR A 231 -11.44 -1.54 -33.33
N GLY A 232 -12.25 -2.34 -34.03
CA GLY A 232 -13.53 -1.89 -34.59
C GLY A 232 -13.47 -1.25 -35.98
N ALA A 233 -12.28 -0.99 -36.54
CA ALA A 233 -12.11 -0.17 -37.75
C ALA A 233 -12.70 -0.77 -39.04
N ILE A 234 -12.63 -2.11 -39.21
CA ILE A 234 -13.05 -2.79 -40.45
C ILE A 234 -14.32 -3.63 -40.26
N ASP A 235 -14.23 -4.68 -39.43
CA ASP A 235 -15.26 -5.73 -39.31
C ASP A 235 -16.09 -5.58 -38.01
N GLY A 236 -15.99 -4.43 -37.35
CA GLY A 236 -16.59 -4.21 -36.03
C GLY A 236 -15.87 -5.01 -34.94
N CYS A 237 -16.60 -5.37 -33.89
CA CYS A 237 -16.11 -6.11 -32.72
C CYS A 237 -17.17 -7.13 -32.28
N GLU A 238 -16.81 -8.06 -31.39
CA GLU A 238 -17.70 -9.15 -30.95
C GLU A 238 -18.61 -8.78 -29.77
N VAL A 239 -18.57 -7.51 -29.37
CA VAL A 239 -19.35 -6.91 -28.28
C VAL A 239 -20.18 -5.72 -28.77
N ASP A 240 -21.05 -5.16 -27.91
CA ASP A 240 -22.07 -4.19 -28.34
C ASP A 240 -21.51 -2.88 -28.93
N VAL A 241 -20.31 -2.46 -28.52
CA VAL A 241 -19.64 -1.23 -28.95
C VAL A 241 -18.13 -1.44 -29.04
N CYS A 242 -17.50 -0.83 -30.03
CA CYS A 242 -16.07 -1.03 -30.33
C CYS A 242 -15.25 0.16 -29.82
N MET A 243 -15.25 0.34 -28.51
CA MET A 243 -14.49 1.38 -27.81
C MET A 243 -13.42 0.77 -26.91
N LEU A 244 -12.41 1.55 -26.51
CA LEU A 244 -11.30 1.11 -25.65
C LEU A 244 -11.76 0.29 -24.43
N ASN A 245 -12.79 0.75 -23.71
CA ASN A 245 -13.27 0.03 -22.52
C ASN A 245 -13.91 -1.35 -22.81
N SER A 246 -14.21 -1.64 -24.06
CA SER A 246 -14.90 -2.87 -24.46
C SER A 246 -13.90 -3.98 -24.80
N ILE A 247 -12.63 -3.65 -25.04
CA ILE A 247 -11.54 -4.59 -25.30
C ILE A 247 -11.41 -5.59 -24.16
N TYR A 248 -11.44 -5.12 -22.90
CA TYR A 248 -11.41 -6.03 -21.74
C TYR A 248 -12.51 -7.10 -21.84
N THR A 249 -13.77 -6.68 -22.03
CA THR A 249 -14.92 -7.59 -22.06
C THR A 249 -14.81 -8.58 -23.22
N GLU A 250 -14.40 -8.09 -24.39
CA GLU A 250 -14.26 -8.93 -25.56
C GLU A 250 -13.18 -9.99 -25.36
N VAL A 251 -11.97 -9.59 -24.98
CA VAL A 251 -10.87 -10.53 -24.81
C VAL A 251 -11.18 -11.52 -23.68
N GLU A 252 -11.76 -11.07 -22.57
CA GLU A 252 -12.09 -11.94 -21.45
C GLU A 252 -13.18 -12.97 -21.79
N LEU A 253 -14.24 -12.56 -22.50
CA LEU A 253 -15.43 -13.40 -22.71
C LEU A 253 -15.49 -14.10 -24.06
N LYS A 254 -14.84 -13.56 -25.10
CA LYS A 254 -14.95 -14.03 -26.48
C LYS A 254 -13.69 -14.73 -26.95
N SER A 255 -12.53 -14.17 -26.59
CA SER A 255 -11.25 -14.61 -27.14
C SER A 255 -10.16 -14.82 -26.07
N PRO A 256 -10.44 -15.47 -24.92
CA PRO A 256 -9.46 -15.63 -23.85
C PRO A 256 -8.26 -16.49 -24.28
N GLU A 257 -8.43 -17.36 -25.28
CA GLU A 257 -7.37 -18.19 -25.84
C GLU A 257 -6.25 -17.43 -26.55
N MET A 258 -6.45 -16.15 -26.86
CA MET A 258 -5.39 -15.28 -27.39
C MET A 258 -4.27 -15.05 -26.37
N TYR A 259 -4.59 -15.13 -25.08
CA TYR A 259 -3.65 -14.91 -23.96
C TYR A 259 -3.61 -16.12 -23.03
N PRO A 260 -3.14 -17.30 -23.49
CA PRO A 260 -3.24 -18.56 -22.75
C PRO A 260 -2.42 -18.57 -21.45
N ASP A 261 -1.39 -17.73 -21.37
CA ASP A 261 -0.49 -17.63 -20.21
C ASP A 261 -0.87 -16.49 -19.24
N ALA A 262 -1.94 -15.72 -19.49
CA ALA A 262 -2.32 -14.58 -18.65
C ALA A 262 -2.54 -14.98 -17.19
N VAL A 263 -3.39 -15.98 -16.96
CA VAL A 263 -3.71 -16.48 -15.60
C VAL A 263 -2.48 -17.05 -14.90
N ALA A 264 -1.61 -17.75 -15.65
CA ALA A 264 -0.39 -18.31 -15.09
C ALA A 264 0.63 -17.23 -14.65
N ARG A 265 0.59 -16.06 -15.30
CA ARG A 265 1.39 -14.87 -14.95
C ARG A 265 0.72 -13.96 -13.91
N GLY A 266 -0.45 -14.33 -13.41
CA GLY A 266 -1.18 -13.53 -12.42
C GLY A 266 -2.02 -12.40 -13.00
N SER A 267 -2.31 -12.46 -14.31
CA SER A 267 -3.15 -11.52 -15.05
C SER A 267 -4.44 -12.21 -15.54
N GLU A 268 -5.24 -11.51 -16.33
CA GLU A 268 -6.45 -12.02 -17.00
C GLU A 268 -6.38 -11.67 -18.49
N PRO A 269 -6.93 -12.50 -19.40
CA PRO A 269 -6.91 -12.18 -20.82
C PRO A 269 -7.42 -10.77 -21.13
N GLY A 270 -8.51 -10.34 -20.49
CA GLY A 270 -9.04 -8.99 -20.61
C GLY A 270 -8.03 -7.90 -20.20
N ILE A 271 -7.22 -8.14 -19.17
CA ILE A 271 -6.18 -7.19 -18.71
C ILE A 271 -5.04 -7.12 -19.72
N GLU A 272 -4.60 -8.27 -20.26
CA GLU A 272 -3.54 -8.29 -21.28
C GLU A 272 -4.01 -7.59 -22.56
N GLY A 273 -5.27 -7.79 -22.98
CA GLY A 273 -5.83 -7.01 -24.10
C GLY A 273 -5.86 -5.50 -23.83
N MET A 274 -6.15 -5.08 -22.60
CA MET A 274 -6.08 -3.66 -22.21
C MET A 274 -4.63 -3.15 -22.14
N ARG A 275 -3.66 -4.00 -21.80
CA ARG A 275 -2.23 -3.68 -21.83
C ARG A 275 -1.81 -3.39 -23.26
N ASP A 276 -2.08 -4.30 -24.19
CA ASP A 276 -1.75 -4.13 -25.61
C ASP A 276 -2.42 -2.87 -26.18
N ALA A 277 -3.68 -2.61 -25.79
CA ALA A 277 -4.38 -1.38 -26.16
C ALA A 277 -3.66 -0.12 -25.64
N ALA A 278 -3.27 -0.12 -24.36
CA ALA A 278 -2.56 1.01 -23.76
C ALA A 278 -1.18 1.22 -24.41
N GLU A 279 -0.45 0.16 -24.73
CA GLU A 279 0.82 0.22 -25.48
C GLU A 279 0.62 0.79 -26.87
N GLY A 280 -0.41 0.33 -27.59
CA GLY A 280 -0.75 0.85 -28.91
C GLY A 280 -1.12 2.34 -28.90
N VAL A 281 -1.95 2.77 -27.94
CA VAL A 281 -2.36 4.18 -27.82
C VAL A 281 -1.17 5.06 -27.43
N THR A 282 -0.40 4.67 -26.42
CA THR A 282 0.62 5.53 -25.81
C THR A 282 1.99 5.43 -26.47
N GLY A 283 2.28 4.31 -27.14
CA GLY A 283 3.61 3.97 -27.63
C GLY A 283 4.62 3.62 -26.52
N LEU A 284 4.16 3.43 -25.28
CA LEU A 284 4.99 3.05 -24.14
C LEU A 284 4.91 1.55 -23.91
N ASP A 285 6.00 0.93 -23.47
CA ASP A 285 6.03 -0.46 -22.99
C ASP A 285 5.44 -0.51 -21.57
N ILE A 286 4.39 -1.32 -21.34
CA ILE A 286 3.67 -1.38 -20.06
C ILE A 286 4.13 -2.60 -19.26
N GLN A 287 4.96 -2.38 -18.24
CA GLN A 287 5.53 -3.48 -17.44
C GLN A 287 4.53 -4.06 -16.44
N TYR A 288 3.67 -3.22 -15.86
CA TYR A 288 2.79 -3.63 -14.76
C TYR A 288 1.38 -3.07 -14.90
N TYR A 289 0.43 -3.72 -14.24
CA TYR A 289 -0.92 -3.20 -14.08
C TYR A 289 -1.38 -3.19 -12.61
N VAL A 290 -2.34 -2.32 -12.32
CA VAL A 290 -3.13 -2.34 -11.09
C VAL A 290 -4.59 -2.15 -11.48
N LEU A 291 -5.40 -3.16 -11.19
CA LEU A 291 -6.84 -3.12 -11.35
C LEU A 291 -7.49 -3.00 -9.97
N ILE A 292 -8.36 -2.00 -9.80
CA ILE A 292 -9.10 -1.75 -8.56
C ILE A 292 -10.59 -1.85 -8.86
N ASP A 293 -11.27 -2.77 -8.16
CA ASP A 293 -12.72 -2.86 -8.18
C ASP A 293 -13.38 -1.69 -7.43
N MET A 294 -14.56 -1.25 -7.87
CA MET A 294 -15.31 -0.16 -7.24
C MET A 294 -15.59 -0.40 -5.76
N GLN A 295 -15.92 -1.64 -5.37
CA GLN A 295 -16.28 -1.92 -3.99
C GLN A 295 -15.10 -1.72 -3.05
N GLY A 296 -13.92 -2.23 -3.40
CA GLY A 296 -12.77 -1.99 -2.54
C GLY A 296 -11.99 -0.73 -2.85
N PHE A 297 -12.31 0.01 -3.91
CA PHE A 297 -11.92 1.41 -4.01
C PHE A 297 -12.47 2.21 -2.80
N GLU A 298 -13.76 2.05 -2.49
CA GLU A 298 -14.38 2.65 -1.28
C GLU A 298 -13.68 2.16 0.00
N GLN A 299 -13.46 0.85 0.12
CA GLN A 299 -12.81 0.28 1.30
C GLN A 299 -11.37 0.76 1.47
N LEU A 300 -10.61 0.88 0.37
CA LEU A 300 -9.24 1.39 0.36
C LEU A 300 -9.20 2.84 0.85
N ILE A 301 -10.09 3.70 0.36
CA ILE A 301 -10.15 5.10 0.81
C ILE A 301 -10.53 5.18 2.30
N ASN A 302 -11.53 4.42 2.73
CA ASN A 302 -11.93 4.37 4.14
C ASN A 302 -10.77 3.88 5.02
N ALA A 303 -10.04 2.86 4.56
CA ALA A 303 -8.87 2.34 5.26
C ALA A 303 -7.76 3.39 5.37
N LEU A 304 -7.47 4.13 4.29
CA LEU A 304 -6.53 5.25 4.30
C LEU A 304 -7.01 6.45 5.15
N GLY A 305 -8.24 6.40 5.66
CA GLY A 305 -8.81 7.44 6.51
C GLY A 305 -9.41 8.60 5.73
N GLY A 306 -9.87 8.37 4.50
CA GLY A 306 -10.46 9.38 3.60
C GLY A 306 -9.43 10.11 2.74
N VAL A 307 -9.91 10.97 1.84
CA VAL A 307 -9.09 11.81 0.95
C VAL A 307 -9.51 13.27 1.05
N ASP A 308 -8.54 14.17 1.02
CA ASP A 308 -8.80 15.61 1.00
C ASP A 308 -8.85 16.11 -0.44
N ILE A 309 -9.98 16.67 -0.85
CA ILE A 309 -10.23 17.14 -2.22
C ILE A 309 -10.88 18.52 -2.18
N ASN A 310 -10.40 19.41 -3.06
CA ASN A 310 -11.10 20.65 -3.36
C ASN A 310 -12.15 20.39 -4.43
N VAL A 311 -13.41 20.28 -4.03
CA VAL A 311 -14.53 20.04 -4.95
C VAL A 311 -14.86 21.35 -5.67
N GLU A 312 -14.66 21.41 -6.98
CA GLU A 312 -14.86 22.66 -7.75
C GLU A 312 -16.34 22.94 -8.03
N THR A 313 -17.09 21.89 -8.37
CA THR A 313 -18.49 21.94 -8.77
C THR A 313 -19.33 20.98 -7.94
N ARG A 314 -20.62 21.27 -7.82
CA ARG A 314 -21.53 20.46 -7.01
C ARG A 314 -21.77 19.12 -7.70
N ILE A 315 -21.50 18.01 -7.00
CA ILE A 315 -21.55 16.66 -7.59
C ILE A 315 -22.77 15.90 -7.07
N PRO A 316 -23.65 15.36 -7.93
CA PRO A 316 -24.78 14.55 -7.49
C PRO A 316 -24.33 13.16 -7.02
N ILE A 317 -25.04 12.66 -6.01
CA ILE A 317 -24.96 11.28 -5.53
C ILE A 317 -26.18 10.55 -6.07
N GLY A 318 -25.97 9.65 -7.02
CA GLY A 318 -27.05 9.02 -7.78
C GLY A 318 -27.63 9.94 -8.86
N GLY A 319 -28.84 9.60 -9.29
CA GLY A 319 -29.61 10.34 -10.29
C GLY A 319 -29.27 10.03 -11.75
N ASP A 320 -30.21 10.38 -12.63
CA ASP A 320 -30.10 10.27 -14.09
C ASP A 320 -29.64 11.59 -14.76
N GLU A 321 -29.75 11.65 -16.09
CA GLU A 321 -29.33 12.80 -16.92
C GLU A 321 -30.04 14.11 -16.54
N ASP A 322 -31.27 14.00 -16.02
CA ASP A 322 -32.13 15.12 -15.61
C ASP A 322 -32.01 15.41 -14.10
N ASN A 323 -31.10 14.73 -13.39
CA ASN A 323 -30.98 14.70 -11.94
C ASN A 323 -32.24 14.19 -11.22
N ASP A 324 -33.06 13.34 -11.87
CA ASP A 324 -34.13 12.64 -11.18
C ASP A 324 -33.54 11.48 -10.36
N GLY A 325 -34.00 11.30 -9.12
CA GLY A 325 -33.48 10.26 -8.22
C GLY A 325 -32.11 10.55 -7.57
N VAL A 326 -31.70 11.82 -7.47
CA VAL A 326 -30.49 12.20 -6.71
C VAL A 326 -30.73 12.05 -5.20
N ASP A 327 -29.93 11.22 -4.54
CA ASP A 327 -30.01 10.92 -3.10
C ASP A 327 -29.27 11.94 -2.22
N GLY A 328 -28.35 12.72 -2.81
CA GLY A 328 -27.54 13.69 -2.08
C GLY A 328 -26.58 14.45 -2.99
N TRP A 329 -25.79 15.36 -2.39
CA TRP A 329 -24.82 16.19 -3.12
C TRP A 329 -23.51 16.29 -2.36
N ILE A 330 -22.40 16.26 -3.10
CA ILE A 330 -21.09 16.68 -2.63
C ILE A 330 -20.94 18.16 -3.00
N GLU A 331 -20.91 19.02 -1.99
CA GLU A 331 -20.89 20.48 -2.18
C GLU A 331 -19.51 21.00 -2.66
N PRO A 332 -19.44 22.17 -3.32
CA PRO A 332 -18.16 22.79 -3.63
C PRO A 332 -17.36 23.21 -2.39
N GLY A 333 -16.03 23.17 -2.50
CA GLY A 333 -15.07 23.60 -1.49
C GLY A 333 -14.13 22.48 -1.02
N GLN A 334 -13.25 22.82 -0.08
CA GLN A 334 -12.34 21.86 0.53
C GLN A 334 -13.11 20.88 1.41
N GLN A 335 -13.04 19.60 1.06
CA GLN A 335 -13.75 18.54 1.73
C GLN A 335 -12.84 17.34 2.00
N HIS A 336 -13.13 16.68 3.12
CA HIS A 336 -12.55 15.39 3.44
C HIS A 336 -13.57 14.31 3.10
N LEU A 337 -13.33 13.58 2.02
CA LEU A 337 -14.25 12.57 1.48
C LEU A 337 -13.89 11.20 2.04
N ASP A 338 -14.88 10.52 2.62
CA ASP A 338 -14.79 9.08 2.89
C ASP A 338 -14.92 8.27 1.58
N GLY A 339 -14.80 6.96 1.67
CA GLY A 339 -14.84 6.09 0.48
C GLY A 339 -16.15 6.17 -0.29
N TYR A 340 -17.28 6.33 0.41
CA TYR A 340 -18.59 6.47 -0.24
C TYR A 340 -18.66 7.76 -1.07
N HIS A 341 -18.29 8.90 -0.48
CA HIS A 341 -18.33 10.18 -1.18
C HIS A 341 -17.25 10.26 -2.27
N ALA A 342 -16.07 9.69 -2.03
CA ALA A 342 -15.00 9.66 -3.03
C ALA A 342 -15.36 8.78 -4.25
N LEU A 343 -16.03 7.65 -4.04
CA LEU A 343 -16.54 6.81 -5.13
C LEU A 343 -17.57 7.59 -5.95
N TRP A 344 -18.51 8.29 -5.32
CA TRP A 344 -19.47 9.14 -6.04
C TRP A 344 -18.82 10.31 -6.78
N TYR A 345 -17.81 10.94 -6.17
CA TYR A 345 -17.01 11.98 -6.81
C TYR A 345 -16.37 11.52 -8.13
N GLY A 346 -15.80 10.31 -8.14
CA GLY A 346 -15.20 9.70 -9.35
C GLY A 346 -16.20 9.08 -10.35
N ARG A 347 -17.45 8.85 -9.95
CA ARG A 347 -18.48 8.19 -10.79
C ARG A 347 -19.47 9.14 -11.44
N ALA A 348 -19.74 10.29 -10.84
CA ALA A 348 -20.77 11.20 -11.34
C ALA A 348 -20.51 11.63 -12.80
N ARG A 349 -21.54 11.49 -13.64
CA ARG A 349 -21.54 11.84 -15.09
C ARG A 349 -22.51 12.96 -15.40
N TYR A 350 -23.69 12.90 -14.80
CA TYR A 350 -24.83 13.75 -15.08
C TYR A 350 -24.92 14.89 -14.07
N GLY A 351 -25.53 16.01 -14.46
CA GLY A 351 -25.68 17.18 -13.59
C GLY A 351 -24.42 18.00 -13.31
N VAL A 352 -23.28 17.66 -13.93
CA VAL A 352 -21.99 18.39 -13.87
C VAL A 352 -21.57 18.83 -15.27
N ALA A 353 -20.96 20.00 -15.40
CA ALA A 353 -20.80 20.72 -16.67
C ALA A 353 -19.65 20.20 -17.56
N GLY A 354 -19.77 19.02 -18.17
CA GLY A 354 -18.75 18.51 -19.10
C GLY A 354 -18.68 16.98 -19.24
N GLY A 355 -19.67 16.26 -18.70
CA GLY A 355 -19.91 14.86 -19.00
C GLY A 355 -18.75 13.91 -18.62
N ASP A 356 -18.33 13.09 -19.57
CA ASP A 356 -17.33 12.02 -19.38
C ASP A 356 -15.92 12.58 -19.10
N TYR A 357 -15.51 13.64 -19.79
CA TYR A 357 -14.16 14.21 -19.65
C TYR A 357 -13.97 14.92 -18.31
N GLU A 358 -15.00 15.59 -17.81
CA GLU A 358 -14.98 16.10 -16.43
C GLU A 358 -14.90 14.96 -15.40
N ARG A 359 -15.53 13.80 -15.67
CA ARG A 359 -15.38 12.61 -14.82
C ARG A 359 -13.93 12.13 -14.82
N MET A 360 -13.28 12.05 -15.98
CA MET A 360 -11.86 11.71 -16.07
C MET A 360 -10.99 12.68 -15.26
N ALA A 361 -11.23 13.99 -15.39
CA ALA A 361 -10.52 15.00 -14.60
C ALA A 361 -10.71 14.82 -13.09
N ARG A 362 -11.92 14.48 -12.62
CA ARG A 362 -12.18 14.17 -11.20
C ARG A 362 -11.48 12.88 -10.76
N GLN A 363 -11.51 11.83 -11.57
CA GLN A 363 -10.81 10.58 -11.27
C GLN A 363 -9.30 10.81 -11.11
N ARG A 364 -8.70 11.68 -11.92
CA ARG A 364 -7.30 12.11 -11.76
C ARG A 364 -7.05 12.83 -10.43
N VAL A 365 -7.86 13.84 -10.10
CA VAL A 365 -7.75 14.56 -8.80
C VAL A 365 -7.85 13.58 -7.63
N LEU A 366 -8.72 12.58 -7.76
CA LEU A 366 -8.90 11.55 -6.77
C LEU A 366 -7.69 10.59 -6.69
N GLN A 367 -7.12 10.17 -7.82
CA GLN A 367 -5.88 9.36 -7.86
C GLN A 367 -4.69 10.10 -7.22
N GLU A 368 -4.55 11.40 -7.49
CA GLU A 368 -3.54 12.26 -6.87
C GLU A 368 -3.76 12.36 -5.35
N ALA A 369 -5.00 12.62 -4.90
CA ALA A 369 -5.34 12.67 -3.48
C ALA A 369 -5.05 11.34 -2.76
N ILE A 370 -5.32 10.20 -3.40
CA ILE A 370 -4.97 8.87 -2.88
C ILE A 370 -3.46 8.74 -2.71
N LEU A 371 -2.65 9.11 -3.72
CA LEU A 371 -1.18 9.07 -3.62
C LEU A 371 -0.67 9.90 -2.44
N HIS A 372 -1.27 11.07 -2.19
CA HIS A 372 -0.92 11.89 -1.04
C HIS A 372 -1.23 11.21 0.30
N GLN A 373 -2.22 10.31 0.39
CA GLN A 373 -2.52 9.54 1.61
C GLN A 373 -1.60 8.35 1.86
N PHE A 374 -0.87 7.86 0.85
CA PHE A 374 0.09 6.77 0.96
C PHE A 374 1.41 7.21 1.63
N THR A 375 1.34 7.62 2.91
CA THR A 375 2.54 7.87 3.73
C THR A 375 2.92 6.63 4.53
N PRO A 376 4.21 6.40 4.85
CA PRO A 376 4.63 5.27 5.67
C PRO A 376 3.93 5.21 7.04
N GLY A 377 3.64 6.39 7.62
CA GLY A 377 2.89 6.49 8.87
C GLY A 377 1.44 6.09 8.74
N ASN A 378 0.76 6.55 7.68
CA ASN A 378 -0.66 6.23 7.44
C ASN A 378 -0.83 4.76 7.03
N VAL A 379 -0.01 4.27 6.09
CA VAL A 379 0.01 2.86 5.68
C VAL A 379 0.26 1.95 6.87
N LEU A 380 1.23 2.25 7.75
CA LEU A 380 1.47 1.45 8.95
C LEU A 380 0.30 1.48 9.93
N ALA A 381 -0.29 2.66 10.17
CA ALA A 381 -1.41 2.82 11.09
C ALA A 381 -2.68 2.12 10.61
N LYS A 382 -2.85 2.04 9.29
CA LYS A 382 -4.06 1.55 8.61
C LYS A 382 -3.88 0.22 7.91
N PHE A 383 -2.71 -0.39 8.09
CA PHE A 383 -2.31 -1.58 7.37
C PHE A 383 -3.35 -2.71 7.48
N GLN A 384 -3.95 -2.90 8.67
CA GLN A 384 -4.96 -3.94 8.88
C GLN A 384 -6.20 -3.72 8.01
N ASP A 385 -6.71 -2.49 7.99
CA ASP A 385 -7.91 -2.13 7.25
C ASP A 385 -7.64 -2.25 5.73
N VAL A 386 -6.48 -1.76 5.27
CA VAL A 386 -6.04 -1.88 3.87
C VAL A 386 -5.85 -3.34 3.47
N ALA A 387 -5.23 -4.15 4.34
CA ALA A 387 -4.98 -5.56 4.10
C ALA A 387 -6.27 -6.39 4.02
N SER A 388 -7.25 -6.08 4.87
CA SER A 388 -8.56 -6.74 4.83
C SER A 388 -9.41 -6.33 3.64
N ALA A 389 -9.25 -5.09 3.16
CA ALA A 389 -10.00 -4.54 2.04
C ALA A 389 -9.41 -4.94 0.68
N GLY A 390 -8.08 -4.96 0.56
CA GLY A 390 -7.42 -5.04 -0.74
C GLY A 390 -7.32 -6.44 -1.35
N ALA A 391 -7.43 -7.51 -0.56
CA ALA A 391 -7.18 -8.88 -1.03
C ALA A 391 -8.15 -9.35 -2.12
N ASP A 392 -9.42 -8.93 -2.06
CA ASP A 392 -10.45 -9.31 -3.03
C ASP A 392 -10.76 -8.18 -4.03
N THR A 393 -10.00 -7.08 -3.98
CA THR A 393 -10.32 -5.83 -4.71
C THR A 393 -9.22 -5.40 -5.66
N VAL A 394 -7.96 -5.59 -5.26
CA VAL A 394 -6.81 -5.13 -6.04
C VAL A 394 -6.19 -6.33 -6.73
N LYS A 395 -6.14 -6.30 -8.06
CA LYS A 395 -5.39 -7.27 -8.87
C LYS A 395 -4.18 -6.57 -9.46
N THR A 396 -3.03 -7.21 -9.41
CA THR A 396 -1.77 -6.66 -9.94
C THR A 396 -0.77 -7.78 -10.19
N ASP A 397 0.06 -7.58 -11.21
CA ASP A 397 1.24 -8.40 -11.50
C ASP A 397 2.54 -7.83 -10.92
N ILE A 398 2.48 -6.72 -10.17
CA ILE A 398 3.65 -6.17 -9.46
C ILE A 398 4.18 -7.23 -8.49
N PRO A 399 5.41 -7.72 -8.67
CA PRO A 399 5.93 -8.78 -7.82
C PRO A 399 6.31 -8.21 -6.43
N GLN A 400 6.19 -9.05 -5.39
CA GLN A 400 6.57 -8.67 -4.01
C GLN A 400 7.99 -8.08 -3.91
N SER A 401 8.91 -8.55 -4.76
CA SER A 401 10.29 -8.06 -4.83
C SER A 401 10.41 -6.59 -5.23
N MET A 402 9.46 -6.07 -6.01
CA MET A 402 9.46 -4.68 -6.48
C MET A 402 8.76 -3.72 -5.52
N LEU A 403 8.00 -4.21 -4.54
CA LEU A 403 7.26 -3.37 -3.58
C LEU A 403 8.15 -2.40 -2.81
N GLY A 404 9.31 -2.87 -2.33
CA GLY A 404 10.26 -1.99 -1.63
C GLY A 404 10.82 -0.89 -2.53
N TYR A 405 11.01 -1.21 -3.81
CA TYR A 405 11.47 -0.26 -4.83
C TYR A 405 10.38 0.76 -5.16
N PHE A 406 9.16 0.31 -5.49
CA PHE A 406 8.04 1.20 -5.80
C PHE A 406 7.59 2.03 -4.59
N ALA A 407 7.67 1.51 -3.36
CA ALA A 407 7.42 2.31 -2.17
C ALA A 407 8.44 3.44 -2.02
N ASN A 408 9.72 3.19 -2.32
CA ASN A 408 10.73 4.23 -2.33
C ASN A 408 10.50 5.24 -3.47
N LEU A 409 10.11 4.76 -4.64
CA LEU A 409 9.82 5.59 -5.80
C LEU A 409 8.62 6.51 -5.55
N ALA A 410 7.53 5.97 -5.00
CA ALA A 410 6.34 6.74 -4.62
C ALA A 410 6.65 7.85 -3.60
N MET A 411 7.57 7.60 -2.67
CA MET A 411 8.05 8.63 -1.74
C MET A 411 8.76 9.78 -2.45
N LYS A 412 9.57 9.50 -3.49
CA LYS A 412 10.19 10.55 -4.33
C LYS A 412 9.13 11.27 -5.18
N THR A 413 8.22 10.52 -5.80
CA THR A 413 7.15 11.06 -6.65
C THR A 413 6.29 12.06 -5.91
N LYS A 414 5.93 11.77 -4.65
CA LYS A 414 5.13 12.67 -3.82
C LYS A 414 5.78 14.04 -3.54
N GLU A 415 7.10 14.13 -3.65
CA GLU A 415 7.85 15.39 -3.48
C GLU A 415 7.88 16.25 -4.75
N LEU A 416 7.41 15.70 -5.88
CA LEU A 416 7.46 16.33 -7.20
C LEU A 416 6.04 16.60 -7.72
N PRO A 417 5.85 17.62 -8.58
CA PRO A 417 4.60 17.76 -9.31
C PRO A 417 4.39 16.58 -10.26
N ILE A 418 3.15 16.13 -10.41
CA ILE A 418 2.78 15.06 -11.33
C ILE A 418 2.35 15.69 -12.64
N GLY A 419 3.05 15.36 -13.73
CA GLY A 419 2.68 15.75 -15.09
C GLY A 419 1.40 15.05 -15.53
N GLN A 420 0.63 15.68 -16.42
CA GLN A 420 -0.69 15.20 -16.78
C GLN A 420 -0.92 15.33 -18.27
N VAL A 421 -1.42 14.26 -18.88
CA VAL A 421 -1.84 14.22 -20.29
C VAL A 421 -3.19 13.55 -20.35
N GLU A 422 -4.23 14.31 -20.63
CA GLU A 422 -5.57 13.75 -20.84
C GLU A 422 -5.82 13.65 -22.34
N LEU A 423 -6.15 12.46 -22.84
CA LEU A 423 -6.45 12.27 -24.26
C LEU A 423 -7.90 12.68 -24.54
N VAL A 424 -8.17 13.99 -24.46
CA VAL A 424 -9.53 14.57 -24.57
C VAL A 424 -9.57 15.70 -25.61
N PRO A 425 -10.76 16.10 -26.09
CA PRO A 425 -10.90 17.14 -27.12
C PRO A 425 -10.24 18.48 -26.78
N ASP A 426 -10.22 18.87 -25.49
CA ASP A 426 -9.57 20.10 -25.03
C ASP A 426 -8.05 20.10 -25.28
N ASN A 427 -7.43 18.92 -25.41
CA ASN A 427 -6.01 18.73 -25.77
C ASN A 427 -5.81 18.42 -27.27
N GLY A 428 -6.86 18.57 -28.08
CA GLY A 428 -6.83 18.32 -29.52
C GLY A 428 -6.92 16.84 -29.90
N VAL A 429 -7.40 15.97 -29.00
CA VAL A 429 -7.62 14.55 -29.27
C VAL A 429 -9.11 14.31 -29.50
N ASP A 430 -9.49 13.86 -30.69
CA ASP A 430 -10.86 13.41 -30.99
C ASP A 430 -10.95 11.90 -30.72
N PRO A 431 -11.72 11.43 -29.71
CA PRO A 431 -11.79 9.99 -29.43
C PRO A 431 -12.47 9.17 -30.53
N THR A 432 -13.25 9.80 -31.42
CA THR A 432 -13.98 9.12 -32.51
C THR A 432 -13.23 9.13 -33.84
N ASP A 433 -12.19 9.96 -33.96
CA ASP A 433 -11.27 9.98 -35.10
C ASP A 433 -9.84 10.30 -34.59
N PRO A 434 -9.25 9.40 -33.79
CA PRO A 434 -8.00 9.69 -33.08
C PRO A 434 -6.77 9.67 -34.00
N ASP A 435 -5.99 10.76 -33.94
CA ASP A 435 -4.64 10.80 -34.51
C ASP A 435 -3.63 10.24 -33.49
N PHE A 436 -3.34 8.94 -33.59
CA PHE A 436 -2.40 8.26 -32.70
C PHE A 436 -0.95 8.74 -32.83
N GLU A 437 -0.54 9.29 -33.98
CA GLU A 437 0.79 9.88 -34.13
C GLU A 437 0.88 11.18 -33.31
N TYR A 438 -0.16 12.02 -33.38
CA TYR A 438 -0.29 13.20 -32.55
C TYR A 438 -0.36 12.86 -31.06
N ILE A 439 -1.18 11.88 -30.65
CA ILE A 439 -1.29 11.40 -29.26
C ILE A 439 0.07 11.00 -28.70
N ARG A 440 0.82 10.16 -29.42
CA ARG A 440 2.16 9.73 -28.99
C ARG A 440 3.13 10.91 -28.91
N SER A 441 3.03 11.87 -29.82
CA SER A 441 3.84 13.10 -29.76
C SER A 441 3.52 13.98 -28.54
N LEU A 442 2.25 14.05 -28.14
CA LEU A 442 1.78 14.78 -26.97
C LEU A 442 2.30 14.13 -25.68
N ILE A 443 2.21 12.80 -25.59
CA ILE A 443 2.75 12.01 -24.48
C ILE A 443 4.27 12.18 -24.38
N ALA A 444 4.98 12.00 -25.49
CA ALA A 444 6.44 12.14 -25.51
C ALA A 444 6.92 13.52 -25.01
N GLN A 445 6.21 14.59 -25.36
CA GLN A 445 6.51 15.94 -24.87
C GLN A 445 6.34 16.08 -23.36
N ALA A 446 5.30 15.45 -22.79
CA ALA A 446 5.04 15.50 -21.35
C ALA A 446 6.05 14.67 -20.53
N LEU A 447 6.62 13.61 -21.14
CA LEU A 447 7.63 12.77 -20.49
C LEU A 447 9.01 13.43 -20.41
N VAL A 448 9.27 14.49 -21.17
CA VAL A 448 10.52 15.25 -21.08
C VAL A 448 10.59 15.95 -19.72
N PRO A 449 11.61 15.67 -18.89
CA PRO A 449 11.74 16.36 -17.61
C PRO A 449 11.87 17.87 -17.82
N PRO A 450 11.26 18.71 -16.96
CA PRO A 450 11.40 20.15 -17.07
C PRO A 450 12.89 20.51 -17.04
N SER A 451 13.34 21.33 -18.00
CA SER A 451 14.74 21.79 -18.01
C SER A 451 15.06 22.45 -16.67
N PRO A 452 16.23 22.16 -16.06
CA PRO A 452 16.63 22.81 -14.83
C PRO A 452 16.64 24.32 -15.04
N ASP A 453 16.08 25.06 -14.07
CA ASP A 453 16.04 26.51 -14.08
C ASP A 453 17.48 27.04 -14.30
N PRO A 454 17.73 27.92 -15.28
CA PRO A 454 19.07 28.46 -15.55
C PRO A 454 19.73 29.11 -14.32
N SER A 455 18.94 29.45 -13.29
CA SER A 455 19.40 30.03 -12.03
C SER A 455 20.08 29.02 -11.07
N GLU A 456 19.96 27.71 -11.29
CA GLU A 456 20.62 26.67 -10.47
C GLU A 456 21.92 26.13 -11.10
N GLN A 457 22.35 26.64 -12.25
CA GLN A 457 23.68 26.30 -12.76
C GLN A 457 24.76 26.91 -11.84
N PRO A 458 25.70 26.11 -11.31
CA PRO A 458 26.79 26.66 -10.52
C PRO A 458 27.59 27.60 -11.42
N ALA A 459 27.71 28.86 -11.00
CA ALA A 459 28.57 29.83 -11.66
C ALA A 459 30.00 29.26 -11.73
N GLY A 460 30.46 28.99 -12.95
CA GLY A 460 31.79 28.44 -13.24
C GLY A 460 32.94 29.39 -12.91
#